data_AF-A0A661F3J8-F1
#
_entry.id   AF-A0A661F3J8-F1
#
_cell.length_a   1.000
_cell.length_b   1.000
_cell.length_c   1.000
_cell.angle_alpha   90.00
_cell.angle_beta   90.00
_cell.angle_gamma   90.00
#
_symmetry.space_group_name_H-M   'P 1'
#
loop_
_entity.id
_entity.type
_entity.pdbx_description
1 polymer ?
#
loop_
_entity_poly.entity_id
_entity_poly.type
_entity_poly.pdbx_seq_one_letter_code
_entity_poly.pdbx_strand_id
1 'polypeptide(L)'
;MVSLLEDSRERLWVGTARGLWLFDRDRGQFAPPPPGLSQALGDLWIGSLSEHPQGFLWIVSGNHLFRYGEERDELIEVANAGAETEAPERVLIGRPAFTSSGALWMVESQLDPLQFSLLRVEPGGSSAERFAMSPSRTRLGGIAVDLEDRLWVDAS
;
A
#
# COMPACT_ATOMS: atom_id res chain seq x y z
N MET A 1 7.30 8.96 -9.24
CA MET A 1 6.03 8.29 -9.57
C MET A 1 4.91 9.01 -8.85
N VAL A 2 3.76 9.17 -9.49
CA VAL A 2 2.52 9.70 -8.89
C VAL A 2 1.56 8.53 -8.76
N SER A 3 0.81 8.47 -7.66
CA SER A 3 -0.27 7.51 -7.48
C SER A 3 -1.62 8.24 -7.48
N LEU A 4 -2.64 7.59 -8.04
CA LEU A 4 -3.99 8.14 -8.18
C LEU A 4 -5.00 7.09 -7.73
N LEU A 5 -5.96 7.52 -6.91
CA LEU A 5 -7.07 6.68 -6.46
C LEU A 5 -8.34 7.53 -6.39
N GLU A 6 -9.38 7.10 -7.10
CA GLU A 6 -10.73 7.54 -6.83
C GLU A 6 -11.35 6.56 -5.84
N ASP A 7 -11.78 7.06 -4.68
CA ASP A 7 -12.39 6.23 -3.65
C ASP A 7 -13.90 6.04 -3.88
N SER A 8 -14.53 5.19 -3.07
CA SER A 8 -15.95 4.86 -3.15
C SER A 8 -16.87 6.03 -2.82
N ARG A 9 -16.31 7.17 -2.39
CA ARG A 9 -17.02 8.43 -2.09
C ARG A 9 -16.75 9.48 -3.17
N GLU A 10 -16.23 9.07 -4.33
CA GLU A 10 -15.93 9.92 -5.49
C GLU A 10 -14.85 10.98 -5.20
N ARG A 11 -14.04 10.79 -4.14
CA ARG A 11 -12.90 11.67 -3.85
C ARG A 11 -11.68 11.20 -4.62
N LEU A 12 -10.98 12.15 -5.24
CA LEU A 12 -9.76 11.87 -5.97
C LEU A 12 -8.53 12.12 -5.09
N TRP A 13 -7.87 11.06 -4.69
CA TRP A 13 -6.64 11.07 -3.92
C TRP A 13 -5.42 11.06 -4.84
N VAL A 14 -4.45 11.93 -4.55
CA VAL A 14 -3.22 12.08 -5.32
C VAL A 14 -2.02 11.91 -4.40
N GLY A 15 -1.31 10.80 -4.56
CA GLY A 15 -0.07 10.55 -3.88
C GLY A 15 1.12 11.09 -4.66
N THR A 16 1.99 11.84 -3.99
CA THR A 16 3.11 12.56 -4.61
C THR A 16 4.43 12.24 -3.91
N ALA A 17 5.54 12.76 -4.45
CA ALA A 17 6.84 12.75 -3.77
C ALA A 17 6.88 13.59 -2.47
N ARG A 18 5.83 14.37 -2.20
CA ARG A 18 5.73 15.30 -1.06
C ARG A 18 4.33 15.20 -0.44
N GLY A 19 3.97 14.01 0.01
CA GLY A 19 2.72 13.75 0.69
C GLY A 19 1.52 13.44 -0.21
N LEU A 20 0.36 13.42 0.45
CA LEU A 20 -0.94 13.03 -0.08
C LEU A 20 -1.83 14.26 -0.22
N TRP A 21 -2.62 14.32 -1.29
CA TRP A 21 -3.53 15.43 -1.57
C TRP A 21 -4.90 14.93 -2.01
N LEU A 22 -5.94 15.72 -1.76
CA LEU A 22 -7.26 15.56 -2.36
C LEU A 22 -7.41 16.53 -3.53
N PHE A 23 -7.96 16.09 -4.64
CA PHE A 23 -8.30 16.96 -5.77
C PHE A 23 -9.80 17.28 -5.75
N ASP A 24 -10.12 18.55 -5.50
CA ASP A 24 -11.46 19.10 -5.62
C ASP A 24 -11.77 19.33 -7.11
N ARG A 25 -12.62 18.45 -7.68
CA ARG A 25 -12.99 18.48 -9.10
C ARG A 25 -13.80 19.72 -9.47
N ASP A 26 -14.62 20.23 -8.56
CA ASP A 26 -15.49 21.38 -8.81
C ASP A 26 -14.67 22.69 -8.88
N ARG A 27 -13.64 22.80 -8.03
CA ARG A 27 -12.77 23.97 -7.98
C ARG A 27 -11.51 23.84 -8.82
N GLY A 28 -11.18 22.62 -9.27
CA GLY A 28 -9.94 22.31 -9.97
C GLY A 28 -8.69 22.55 -9.13
N GLN A 29 -8.79 22.34 -7.81
CA GLN A 29 -7.74 22.69 -6.85
C GLN A 29 -7.38 21.50 -5.95
N PHE A 30 -6.15 21.51 -5.45
CA PHE A 30 -5.71 20.54 -4.45
C PHE A 30 -6.02 21.05 -3.04
N ALA A 31 -6.56 20.17 -2.21
CA ALA A 31 -6.82 20.37 -0.80
C ALA A 31 -5.97 19.41 0.03
N PRO A 32 -5.58 19.80 1.26
CA PRO A 32 -4.91 18.89 2.17
C PRO A 32 -5.83 17.69 2.50
N PRO A 33 -5.24 16.52 2.81
CA PRO A 33 -6.01 15.36 3.28
C PRO A 33 -6.55 15.63 4.70
N PRO A 34 -7.40 14.74 5.24
CA PRO A 34 -7.81 14.79 6.64
C PRO A 34 -6.64 15.05 7.62
N PRO A 35 -6.85 15.80 8.71
CA PRO A 35 -5.78 16.20 9.62
C PRO A 35 -4.94 15.04 10.15
N GLY A 36 -5.55 13.91 10.51
CA GLY A 36 -4.84 12.70 10.95
C GLY A 36 -3.87 12.17 9.91
N LEU A 37 -4.26 12.17 8.63
CA LEU A 37 -3.35 11.85 7.52
C LEU A 37 -2.27 12.91 7.34
N SER A 38 -2.66 14.18 7.32
CA SER A 38 -1.73 15.28 7.06
C SER A 38 -0.63 15.35 8.14
N GLN A 39 -0.98 15.13 9.40
CA GLN A 39 -0.06 15.18 10.53
C GLN A 39 0.86 13.95 10.56
N ALA A 40 0.32 12.76 10.28
CA ALA A 40 1.07 11.52 10.40
C ALA A 40 1.96 11.25 9.17
N LEU A 41 1.50 11.57 7.96
CA LEU A 41 2.26 11.35 6.73
C LEU A 41 3.25 12.50 6.44
N GLY A 42 2.91 13.74 6.79
CA GLY A 42 3.72 14.91 6.44
C GLY A 42 4.13 14.93 4.96
N ASP A 43 5.44 15.02 4.70
CA ASP A 43 6.04 15.06 3.36
C ASP A 43 6.49 13.68 2.84
N LEU A 44 6.04 12.56 3.43
CA LEU A 44 6.38 11.21 2.97
C LEU A 44 6.02 11.00 1.49
N TRP A 45 6.88 10.28 0.77
CA TRP A 45 6.60 9.91 -0.62
C TRP A 45 5.52 8.83 -0.68
N ILE A 46 4.42 9.13 -1.38
CA ILE A 46 3.31 8.20 -1.55
C ILE A 46 3.47 7.42 -2.86
N GLY A 47 3.92 6.18 -2.73
CA GLY A 47 4.19 5.28 -3.86
C GLY A 47 2.94 4.60 -4.40
N SER A 48 1.99 4.26 -3.52
CA SER A 48 0.75 3.56 -3.91
C SER A 48 -0.40 3.86 -2.96
N LEU A 49 -1.60 3.89 -3.52
CA LEU A 49 -2.87 4.13 -2.83
C LEU A 49 -3.87 3.06 -3.26
N SER A 50 -4.61 2.51 -2.31
CA SER A 50 -5.73 1.60 -2.60
C SER A 50 -6.78 1.68 -1.51
N GLU A 51 -8.06 1.56 -1.88
CA GLU A 51 -9.16 1.51 -0.92
C GLU A 51 -9.58 0.06 -0.68
N HIS A 52 -9.73 -0.29 0.59
CA HIS A 52 -10.30 -1.55 1.02
C HIS A 52 -11.82 -1.55 0.78
N PRO A 53 -12.47 -2.68 0.44
CA PRO A 53 -13.92 -2.76 0.33
C PRO A 53 -14.73 -2.30 1.57
N GLN A 54 -14.13 -2.20 2.75
CA GLN A 54 -14.76 -1.63 3.95
C GLN A 54 -14.46 -0.14 4.18
N GLY A 55 -13.89 0.54 3.19
CA GLY A 55 -13.65 1.99 3.21
C GLY A 55 -12.36 2.43 3.91
N PHE A 56 -11.46 1.51 4.24
CA PHE A 56 -10.12 1.87 4.74
C PHE A 56 -9.21 2.27 3.58
N LEU A 57 -8.46 3.36 3.76
CA LEU A 57 -7.44 3.76 2.80
C LEU A 57 -6.10 3.10 3.18
N TRP A 58 -5.52 2.36 2.24
CA TRP A 58 -4.19 1.76 2.36
C TRP A 58 -3.17 2.57 1.58
N ILE A 59 -2.05 2.86 2.24
CA ILE A 59 -1.04 3.80 1.76
C ILE A 59 0.32 3.12 1.84
N VAL A 60 1.03 3.09 0.72
CA VAL A 60 2.41 2.59 0.64
C VAL A 60 3.36 3.76 0.45
N SER A 61 4.34 3.87 1.34
CA SER A 61 5.40 4.86 1.27
C SER A 61 6.75 4.18 1.47
N GLY A 62 7.42 3.82 0.37
CA GLY A 62 8.65 3.04 0.38
C GLY A 62 8.46 1.68 1.07
N ASN A 63 8.97 1.55 2.28
CA ASN A 63 9.00 0.30 3.05
C ASN A 63 7.84 0.22 4.05
N HIS A 64 7.02 1.28 4.12
CA HIS A 64 5.95 1.41 5.09
C HIS A 64 4.60 1.14 4.43
N LEU A 65 3.78 0.33 5.11
CA LEU A 65 2.38 0.11 4.80
C LEU A 65 1.54 0.71 5.92
N PHE A 66 0.74 1.70 5.58
CA PHE A 66 -0.19 2.34 6.51
C PHE A 66 -1.64 2.00 6.16
N ARG A 67 -2.48 1.96 7.20
CA ARG A 67 -3.94 1.89 7.09
C ARG A 67 -4.54 3.12 7.75
N TYR A 68 -5.41 3.82 7.03
CA TYR A 68 -6.16 4.95 7.53
C TYR A 68 -7.64 4.61 7.68
N GLY A 69 -8.18 4.92 8.86
CA GLY A 69 -9.61 4.82 9.17
C GLY A 69 -10.22 6.21 9.34
N GLU A 70 -11.12 6.59 8.43
CA GLU A 70 -11.75 7.91 8.41
C GLU A 70 -12.65 8.16 9.63
N GLU A 71 -13.34 7.14 10.14
CA GLU A 71 -14.23 7.28 11.30
C GLU A 71 -13.53 7.81 12.55
N ARG A 72 -12.24 7.50 12.69
CA ARG A 72 -11.40 7.90 13.83
C ARG A 72 -10.33 8.91 13.45
N ASP A 73 -10.26 9.31 12.17
CA ASP A 73 -9.16 10.08 11.59
C ASP A 73 -7.77 9.55 12.03
N GLU A 74 -7.60 8.23 11.95
CA GLU A 74 -6.46 7.53 12.55
C GLU A 74 -5.63 6.82 11.48
N LEU A 75 -4.31 7.07 11.49
CA LEU A 75 -3.32 6.36 10.69
C LEU A 75 -2.56 5.36 11.56
N ILE A 76 -2.54 4.09 11.14
CA ILE A 76 -1.79 3.03 11.79
C ILE A 76 -0.74 2.51 10.82
N GLU A 77 0.52 2.45 11.27
CA GLU A 77 1.57 1.71 10.57
C GLU A 77 1.38 0.21 10.81
N VAL A 78 1.02 -0.52 9.76
CA VAL A 78 0.69 -1.95 9.82
C VAL A 78 1.93 -2.81 9.58
N ALA A 79 2.84 -2.33 8.73
CA ALA A 79 4.09 -3.01 8.45
C ALA A 79 5.20 -2.03 8.08
N ASN A 80 6.40 -2.33 8.54
CA ASN A 80 7.65 -1.74 8.10
C ASN A 80 8.56 -2.85 7.58
N ALA A 81 8.82 -2.85 6.27
CA ALA A 81 9.68 -3.82 5.61
C ALA A 81 11.16 -3.66 5.99
N GLY A 82 11.58 -2.47 6.44
CA GLY A 82 12.97 -2.12 6.77
C GLY A 82 13.34 -2.18 8.26
N ALA A 83 12.44 -2.55 9.17
CA ALA A 83 12.68 -2.48 10.62
C ALA A 83 13.58 -3.61 11.18
N GLU A 84 13.90 -4.64 10.40
CA GLU A 84 14.82 -5.70 10.82
C GLU A 84 16.26 -5.23 10.58
N THR A 85 16.92 -4.77 11.65
CA THR A 85 18.22 -4.08 11.67
C THR A 85 19.42 -4.86 11.11
N GLU A 86 19.23 -6.06 10.55
CA GLU A 86 20.27 -6.85 9.88
C GLU A 86 19.83 -7.37 8.49
N ALA A 87 18.59 -7.12 8.06
CA ALA A 87 18.09 -7.54 6.76
C ALA A 87 18.44 -6.51 5.67
N PRO A 88 18.72 -6.95 4.42
CA PRO A 88 18.87 -6.06 3.28
C PRO A 88 17.68 -5.09 3.16
N GLU A 89 17.89 -3.85 2.69
CA GLU A 89 16.81 -2.88 2.45
C GLU A 89 15.67 -3.55 1.66
N ARG A 90 14.53 -3.75 2.33
CA ARG A 90 13.34 -4.36 1.73
C ARG A 90 12.35 -3.28 1.33
N VAL A 91 11.80 -3.35 0.13
CA VAL A 91 10.87 -2.34 -0.40
C VAL A 91 9.56 -3.00 -0.84
N LEU A 92 8.45 -2.32 -0.58
CA LEU A 92 7.13 -2.75 -1.03
C LEU A 92 6.94 -2.38 -2.50
N ILE A 93 6.54 -3.36 -3.32
CA ILE A 93 6.39 -3.19 -4.77
C ILE A 93 4.93 -3.36 -5.17
N GLY A 94 4.47 -2.48 -6.06
CA GLY A 94 3.18 -2.57 -6.71
C GLY A 94 2.04 -1.99 -5.87
N ARG A 95 0.82 -2.43 -6.19
CA ARG A 95 -0.40 -2.06 -5.46
C ARG A 95 -0.81 -3.19 -4.52
N PRO A 96 -1.39 -2.88 -3.36
CA PRO A 96 -2.08 -3.87 -2.56
C PRO A 96 -3.14 -4.61 -3.36
N ALA A 97 -3.19 -5.94 -3.23
CA ALA A 97 -4.25 -6.78 -3.77
C ALA A 97 -5.12 -7.30 -2.62
N PHE A 98 -6.44 -7.22 -2.78
CA PHE A 98 -7.40 -7.62 -1.75
C PHE A 98 -8.13 -8.90 -2.15
N THR A 99 -8.24 -9.84 -1.20
CA THR A 99 -9.16 -10.98 -1.32
C THR A 99 -10.60 -10.55 -1.03
N SER A 100 -11.56 -11.38 -1.41
CA SER A 100 -12.98 -11.21 -1.10
C SER A 100 -13.26 -11.17 0.40
N SER A 101 -12.44 -11.87 1.19
CA SER A 101 -12.46 -11.84 2.66
C SER A 101 -11.88 -10.56 3.26
N GLY A 102 -11.20 -9.72 2.46
CA GLY A 102 -10.56 -8.48 2.90
C GLY A 102 -9.12 -8.64 3.38
N ALA A 103 -8.46 -9.76 3.10
CA ALA A 103 -7.04 -9.88 3.35
C ALA A 103 -6.27 -9.10 2.28
N LEU A 104 -5.25 -8.37 2.71
CA LEU A 104 -4.36 -7.62 1.82
C LEU A 104 -3.10 -8.46 1.57
N TRP A 105 -2.69 -8.53 0.31
CA TRP A 105 -1.40 -9.08 -0.11
C TRP A 105 -0.56 -7.98 -0.76
N MET A 106 0.76 -8.05 -0.59
CA MET A 106 1.75 -7.21 -1.28
C MET A 106 3.06 -7.96 -1.54
N VAL A 107 3.80 -7.52 -2.56
CA VAL A 107 5.16 -7.98 -2.83
C VAL A 107 6.16 -7.12 -2.07
N GLU A 108 7.15 -7.78 -1.49
CA GLU A 108 8.31 -7.18 -0.85
C GLU A 108 9.56 -7.67 -1.61
N SER A 109 10.35 -6.73 -2.14
CA SER A 109 11.64 -7.03 -2.79
C SER A 109 12.79 -6.79 -1.82
N GLN A 110 13.84 -7.58 -1.96
CA GLN A 110 15.07 -7.44 -1.17
C GLN A 110 16.19 -6.82 -2.04
N LEU A 111 17.40 -6.67 -1.47
CA LEU A 111 18.59 -6.19 -2.20
C LEU A 111 18.86 -7.04 -3.47
N ASP A 112 18.66 -8.35 -3.39
CA ASP A 112 18.66 -9.21 -4.56
C ASP A 112 17.29 -9.06 -5.25
N PRO A 113 17.23 -8.46 -6.45
CA PRO A 113 15.98 -8.21 -7.16
C PRO A 113 15.35 -9.50 -7.72
N LEU A 114 15.89 -10.67 -7.40
CA LEU A 114 15.32 -11.98 -7.69
C LEU A 114 14.78 -12.67 -6.43
N GLN A 115 15.01 -12.08 -5.25
CA GLN A 115 14.48 -12.54 -3.97
C GLN A 115 13.32 -11.68 -3.52
N PHE A 116 12.18 -12.34 -3.35
CA PHE A 116 10.92 -11.71 -3.01
C PHE A 116 10.25 -12.43 -1.84
N SER A 117 9.47 -11.68 -1.10
CA SER A 117 8.53 -12.16 -0.09
C SER A 117 7.15 -11.61 -0.41
N LEU A 118 6.12 -12.31 0.06
CA LEU A 118 4.77 -11.80 0.12
C LEU A 118 4.48 -11.34 1.54
N LEU A 119 3.91 -10.15 1.66
CA LEU A 119 3.30 -9.67 2.88
C LEU A 119 1.81 -9.91 2.81
N ARG A 120 1.25 -10.43 3.90
CA ARG A 120 -0.18 -10.62 4.09
C ARG A 120 -0.64 -9.86 5.32
N VAL A 121 -1.75 -9.14 5.22
CA VAL A 121 -2.43 -8.55 6.38
C VAL A 121 -3.85 -9.07 6.43
N GLU A 122 -4.24 -9.63 7.58
CA GLU A 122 -5.62 -10.07 7.81
C GLU A 122 -6.58 -8.89 7.92
N PRO A 123 -7.86 -9.07 7.57
CA PRO A 123 -8.88 -8.04 7.74
C PRO A 123 -8.91 -7.53 9.19
N GLY A 124 -8.84 -6.21 9.37
CA GLY A 124 -8.81 -5.59 10.70
C GLY A 124 -7.49 -5.73 11.47
N GLY A 125 -6.56 -6.60 11.02
CA GLY A 125 -5.26 -6.82 11.62
C GLY A 125 -4.38 -5.56 11.60
N SER A 126 -3.49 -5.44 12.58
CA SER A 126 -2.53 -4.33 12.70
C SER A 126 -1.07 -4.78 12.51
N SER A 127 -0.86 -5.99 12.02
CA SER A 127 0.46 -6.56 11.73
C SER A 127 0.42 -7.37 10.44
N ALA A 128 1.56 -7.48 9.78
CA ALA A 128 1.70 -8.30 8.58
C ALA A 128 2.44 -9.61 8.85
N GLU A 129 2.01 -10.67 8.18
CA GLU A 129 2.69 -11.96 8.08
C GLU A 129 3.51 -12.02 6.80
N ARG A 130 4.65 -12.70 6.84
CA ARG A 130 5.58 -12.82 5.70
C ARG A 130 5.66 -14.25 5.19
N PHE A 131 5.62 -14.39 3.87
CA PHE A 131 5.76 -15.66 3.17
C PHE A 131 6.95 -15.55 2.22
N ALA A 132 7.97 -16.37 2.45
CA ALA A 132 9.11 -16.44 1.55
C ALA A 132 8.68 -17.04 0.20
N MET A 133 9.10 -16.42 -0.90
CA MET A 133 8.95 -17.00 -2.22
C MET A 133 10.23 -17.71 -2.63
N SER A 134 10.10 -18.73 -3.48
CA SER A 134 11.28 -19.26 -4.17
C SER A 134 11.88 -18.17 -5.06
N PRO A 135 13.22 -18.09 -5.19
CA PRO A 135 13.86 -17.08 -6.03
C PRO A 135 13.26 -17.09 -7.44
N SER A 136 12.84 -15.92 -7.90
CA SER A 136 12.31 -15.77 -9.25
C SER A 136 13.46 -15.76 -10.24
N ARG A 137 13.21 -16.20 -11.48
CA ARG A 137 14.15 -16.03 -12.59
C ARG A 137 14.11 -14.63 -13.20
N THR A 138 13.08 -13.86 -12.86
CA THR A 138 12.82 -12.53 -13.40
C THR A 138 12.27 -11.59 -12.32
N ARG A 139 12.19 -10.30 -12.60
CA ARG A 139 11.60 -9.35 -11.65
C ARG A 139 10.10 -9.53 -11.60
N LEU A 140 9.52 -9.34 -10.42
CA LEU A 140 8.07 -9.28 -10.27
C LEU A 140 7.58 -7.88 -10.59
N GLY A 141 6.50 -7.78 -11.37
CA GLY A 141 5.86 -6.49 -11.68
C GLY A 141 4.75 -6.13 -10.69
N GLY A 142 4.19 -7.12 -9.99
CA GLY A 142 3.07 -6.94 -9.08
C GLY A 142 2.35 -8.25 -8.74
N ILE A 143 1.15 -8.09 -8.18
CA ILE A 143 0.26 -9.18 -7.81
C ILE A 143 -1.19 -8.81 -8.12
N ALA A 144 -2.00 -9.83 -8.36
CA ALA A 144 -3.44 -9.74 -8.50
C ALA A 144 -4.12 -10.88 -7.76
N VAL A 145 -5.35 -10.65 -7.32
CA VAL A 145 -6.22 -11.70 -6.75
C VAL A 145 -7.42 -11.86 -7.68
N ASP A 146 -7.77 -13.11 -8.01
CA ASP A 146 -8.94 -13.42 -8.84
C ASP A 146 -10.23 -13.59 -8.01
N LEU A 147 -11.35 -13.84 -8.71
CA LEU A 147 -12.67 -14.01 -8.07
C LEU A 147 -12.78 -15.27 -7.19
N GLU A 148 -11.83 -16.20 -7.29
CA GLU A 148 -11.75 -17.40 -6.45
C GLU A 148 -10.71 -17.23 -5.32
N ASP A 149 -10.27 -16.00 -5.05
CA ASP A 149 -9.24 -15.65 -4.06
C ASP A 149 -7.87 -16.29 -4.32
N ARG A 150 -7.56 -16.63 -5.58
CA ARG A 150 -6.22 -17.11 -5.94
C ARG A 150 -5.31 -15.93 -6.20
N LEU A 151 -4.11 -15.99 -5.62
CA LEU A 151 -3.06 -15.00 -5.82
C LEU A 151 -2.25 -15.31 -7.08
N TRP A 152 -2.16 -14.33 -7.97
CA TRP A 152 -1.35 -14.34 -9.18
C TRP A 152 -0.22 -13.35 -9.02
N VAL A 153 0.99 -13.77 -9.38
CA VAL A 153 2.18 -12.92 -9.38
C VAL A 153 2.65 -12.81 -10.82
N ASP A 154 2.77 -11.59 -11.34
CA ASP A 154 3.33 -11.40 -12.67
C ASP A 154 4.86 -11.33 -12.60
N ALA A 155 5.50 -12.02 -13.53
CA ALA A 155 6.94 -12.08 -13.65
C ALA A 155 7.31 -11.64 -15.08
N SER A 156 8.07 -10.55 -15.20
CA SER A 156 8.42 -9.90 -16.48
C SER A 156 9.89 -10.04 -16.82
#